data_AF-A0A2Z5G6W0-F1
#
_entry.id   AF-A0A2Z5G6W0-F1
#
_cell.length_a   1.000
_cell.length_b   1.000
_cell.length_c   1.000
_cell.angle_alpha   90.00
_cell.angle_beta   90.00
_cell.angle_gamma   90.00
#
_symmetry.space_group_name_H-M   'P 1'
#
loop_
_entity.id
_entity.type
_entity.pdbx_description
1 polymer ?
#
loop_
_entity_poly.entity_id
_entity_poly.type
_entity_poly.pdbx_seq_one_letter_code
_entity_poly.pdbx_strand_id
1 'polypeptide(L)' 'MPSEIEELDRLQESYKAAVDVWVAAIRYEEALASVNHTVAEIDQWEHAAAREDVARKKVKAAKLAYESALREKFFNF' A
#
# COMPACT_ATOMS: atom_id res chain seq x y z
N MET A 1 -8.62 -10.85 25.18
CA MET A 1 -9.53 -9.77 25.61
C MET A 1 -10.23 -9.19 24.38
N PRO A 2 -11.48 -8.67 24.46
CA PRO A 2 -12.19 -8.13 23.29
C PRO A 2 -11.41 -7.04 22.54
N SER A 3 -10.62 -6.23 23.26
CA SER A 3 -9.80 -5.14 22.73
C SER A 3 -8.70 -5.57 21.76
N GLU A 4 -8.11 -6.76 21.94
CA GLU A 4 -7.01 -7.26 21.10
C GLU A 4 -7.53 -7.85 19.78
N ILE A 5 -8.82 -8.16 19.68
CA ILE A 5 -9.46 -8.56 18.41
C ILE A 5 -9.79 -7.30 17.62
N GLU A 6 -10.41 -6.31 18.27
CA GLU A 6 -10.73 -5.01 17.65
C GLU A 6 -9.49 -4.26 17.14
N GLU A 7 -8.35 -4.37 17.82
CA GLU A 7 -7.09 -3.79 17.34
C GLU A 7 -6.55 -4.49 16.09
N LEU A 8 -6.62 -5.82 16.02
CA LEU A 8 -6.24 -6.56 14.82
C LEU A 8 -7.15 -6.25 13.63
N ASP A 9 -8.45 -6.12 13.87
CA ASP A 9 -9.42 -5.77 12.83
C ASP A 9 -9.10 -4.38 12.25
N ARG A 10 -8.82 -3.39 13.11
CA ARG A 10 -8.39 -2.05 12.67
C ARG A 10 -7.09 -2.06 11.87
N LEU A 11 -6.09 -2.84 12.30
CA LEU A 11 -4.82 -2.98 11.58
C LEU A 11 -5.01 -3.68 10.24
N GLN A 12 -5.89 -4.69 10.17
CA GLN A 12 -6.23 -5.37 8.94
C GLN A 12 -6.95 -4.43 7.95
N GLU A 13 -7.93 -3.66 8.42
CA GLU A 13 -8.64 -2.65 7.61
C GLU A 13 -7.68 -1.58 7.09
N SER A 14 -6.79 -1.08 7.94
CA SER A 14 -5.75 -0.11 7.56
C SER A 14 -4.83 -0.67 6.47
N TYR A 15 -4.41 -1.93 6.60
CA TYR A 15 -3.62 -2.61 5.58
C TYR A 15 -4.39 -2.73 4.25
N LYS A 16 -5.66 -3.17 4.28
CA LYS A 16 -6.51 -3.28 3.09
C LYS A 16 -6.69 -1.93 2.39
N ALA A 17 -7.00 -0.88 3.14
CA ALA A 17 -7.15 0.47 2.60
C ALA A 17 -5.84 0.99 1.98
N ALA A 18 -4.68 0.71 2.59
CA ALA A 18 -3.39 1.05 2.01
C ALA A 18 -3.13 0.30 0.70
N VAL A 19 -3.51 -0.99 0.62
CA VAL A 19 -3.38 -1.81 -0.59
C VAL A 19 -4.24 -1.25 -1.71
N ASP A 20 -5.49 -0.86 -1.44
CA ASP A 20 -6.37 -0.27 -2.45
C ASP A 20 -5.77 1.00 -3.06
N VAL A 21 -5.18 1.87 -2.23
CA VAL A 21 -4.47 3.08 -2.69
C VAL A 21 -3.25 2.72 -3.55
N TRP A 22 -2.50 1.69 -3.17
CA TRP A 22 -1.34 1.24 -3.95
C TRP A 22 -1.74 0.64 -5.31
N VAL A 23 -2.80 -0.18 -5.34
CA VAL A 23 -3.35 -0.72 -6.59
C VAL A 23 -3.83 0.42 -7.50
N ALA A 24 -4.51 1.43 -6.95
CA ALA A 24 -4.92 2.60 -7.72
C ALA A 24 -3.71 3.36 -8.30
N ALA A 25 -2.61 3.49 -7.55
CA ALA A 25 -1.37 4.10 -8.05
C ALA A 25 -0.74 3.29 -9.19
N ILE A 26 -0.69 1.96 -9.08
CA ILE A 26 -0.21 1.07 -10.15
C ILE A 26 -1.08 1.21 -11.40
N ARG A 27 -2.41 1.22 -11.25
CA ARG A 27 -3.33 1.38 -12.39
C ARG A 27 -3.20 2.76 -13.05
N TYR A 28 -2.91 3.79 -12.27
CA TYR A 28 -2.60 5.13 -12.80
C TYR A 28 -1.30 5.14 -13.59
N GLU A 29 -0.24 4.52 -13.07
CA GLU A 29 1.04 4.37 -13.78
C GLU A 29 0.89 3.54 -15.06
N GLU A 30 0.16 2.43 -15.02
CA GLU A 30 -0.16 1.58 -16.17
C GLU A 30 -0.94 2.36 -17.26
N ALA A 31 -1.91 3.18 -16.86
CA ALA A 31 -2.68 4.00 -17.79
C ALA A 31 -1.83 5.06 -18.52
N LEU A 32 -0.72 5.50 -17.91
CA LEU A 32 0.22 6.44 -18.52
C LEU A 32 1.20 5.77 -19.49
N ALA A 33 1.36 4.44 -19.42
CA ALA A 33 2.09 3.67 -20.42
C ALA A 33 1.26 3.58 -21.72
N SER A 34 1.09 4.72 -22.38
CA SER A 34 0.37 4.87 -23.65
C SER A 34 1.32 4.72 -24.85
N VAL A 35 0.75 4.57 -26.05
CA VAL A 35 1.52 4.41 -27.31
C VAL A 35 2.16 5.72 -27.78
N ASN A 36 1.85 6.84 -27.12
CA ASN A 36 2.42 8.13 -27.47
C ASN A 36 3.85 8.23 -26.91
N HIS A 37 4.77 8.69 -27.74
CA HIS A 37 6.20 8.75 -27.44
C HIS A 37 6.64 10.20 -27.20
N THR A 38 6.01 10.89 -26.23
CA THR A 38 6.35 12.28 -25.92
C THR A 38 7.13 12.39 -24.60
N VAL A 39 8.00 13.41 -24.50
CA VAL A 39 8.76 13.67 -23.26
C VAL A 39 7.85 14.06 -22.09
N ALA A 40 6.71 14.71 -22.36
CA ALA A 40 5.73 15.07 -21.34
C ALA A 40 5.10 13.85 -20.67
N GLU A 41 4.94 12.74 -21.40
CA GLU A 41 4.43 11.49 -20.84
C GLU A 41 5.48 10.77 -19.99
N ILE A 42 6.78 10.93 -20.30
CA ILE A 42 7.87 10.40 -19.47
C ILE A 42 7.87 11.08 -18.09
N ASP A 43 7.78 12.41 -18.03
CA ASP A 43 7.75 13.15 -16.76
C ASP A 43 6.53 12.76 -15.90
N GLN A 44 5.36 12.61 -16.53
CA GLN A 44 4.15 12.12 -15.85
C GLN A 44 4.30 10.68 -15.34
N TRP A 45 4.97 9.83 -16.10
CA TRP A 45 5.22 8.44 -15.73
C TRP A 45 6.24 8.32 -14.59
N GLU A 46 7.31 9.12 -14.60
CA GLU A 46 8.26 9.21 -13.48
C GLU A 46 7.56 9.70 -12.18
N HIS A 47 6.70 10.72 -12.30
CA HIS A 47 5.88 11.17 -11.18
C HIS A 47 4.89 10.09 -10.69
N ALA A 48 4.34 9.29 -11.60
CA ALA A 48 3.46 8.18 -11.25
C ALA A 48 4.21 7.06 -10.51
N ALA A 49 5.39 6.67 -10.98
CA ALA A 49 6.25 5.70 -10.31
C ALA A 49 6.68 6.17 -8.91
N ALA A 50 6.97 7.46 -8.74
CA ALA A 50 7.25 8.02 -7.41
C ALA A 50 6.03 7.93 -6.46
N ARG A 51 4.81 8.14 -6.98
CA ARG A 51 3.57 7.98 -6.20
C ARG A 51 3.31 6.51 -5.85
N GLU A 52 3.56 5.59 -6.77
CA GLU A 52 3.50 4.15 -6.53
C GLU A 52 4.43 3.77 -5.38
N ASP A 53 5.69 4.20 -5.42
CA ASP A 53 6.67 3.78 -4.41
C ASP A 53 6.31 4.31 -3.01
N VAL A 54 5.77 5.53 -2.93
CA VAL A 54 5.24 6.09 -1.68
C VAL A 54 4.05 5.26 -1.16
N ALA A 55 3.12 4.88 -2.04
CA ALA A 55 1.99 4.03 -1.65
C ALA A 55 2.46 2.64 -1.22
N ARG A 56 3.41 2.04 -1.94
CA ARG A 56 4.04 0.75 -1.62
C ARG A 56 4.71 0.76 -0.26
N LYS A 57 5.44 1.83 0.08
CA LYS A 57 6.06 2.00 1.40
C LYS A 57 5.02 2.01 2.52
N LYS A 58 3.88 2.69 2.31
CA LYS A 58 2.76 2.69 3.28
C LYS A 58 2.14 1.31 3.45
N VAL A 59 1.92 0.57 2.36
CA VAL A 59 1.44 -0.82 2.40
C VAL A 59 2.37 -1.71 3.19
N LYS A 60 3.69 -1.61 2.94
CA LYS A 60 4.70 -2.40 3.68
C LYS A 60 4.69 -2.08 5.18
N ALA A 61 4.57 -0.81 5.55
CA ALA A 61 4.46 -0.40 6.95
C ALA A 61 3.18 -0.94 7.62
N ALA A 62 2.03 -0.81 6.96
CA ALA A 62 0.76 -1.33 7.47
C ALA A 62 0.76 -2.86 7.60
N LYS A 63 1.34 -3.55 6.62
CA LYS A 63 1.54 -5.01 6.66
C LYS A 63 2.40 -5.42 7.86
N LEU A 64 3.52 -4.74 8.06
CA LEU A 64 4.42 -5.04 9.18
C LEU A 64 3.71 -4.83 10.52
N ALA A 65 2.96 -3.75 10.70
CA ALA A 65 2.20 -3.49 11.91
C ALA A 65 1.16 -4.59 12.18
N TYR A 66 0.41 -5.00 11.16
CA TYR A 66 -0.56 -6.09 11.28
C TYR A 66 0.11 -7.44 11.59
N GLU A 67 1.21 -7.78 10.90
CA GLU A 67 1.95 -9.01 11.16
C GLU A 67 2.55 -9.05 12.57
N SER A 68 3.11 -7.93 13.05
CA SER A 68 3.66 -7.84 14.40
C SER A 68 2.57 -8.06 15.46
N ALA A 69 1.42 -7.40 15.32
CA ALA A 69 0.30 -7.59 16.24
C ALA A 69 -0.24 -9.04 16.21
N LEU A 70 -0.27 -9.70 15.03
CA LEU A 70 -0.58 -11.11 14.93
C LEU A 70 0.46 -11.98 15.66
N ARG A 71 1.75 -11.67 15.51
CA ARG A 71 2.83 -12.42 16.16
C ARG A 71 2.75 -12.31 17.69
N GLU A 72 2.52 -11.10 18.21
CA GLU A 72 2.32 -10.87 19.65
C GLU A 72 1.13 -11.69 20.17
N LYS A 73 -0.02 -11.63 19.47
CA LYS A 73 -1.24 -12.32 19.90
C LYS A 73 -1.15 -13.85 19.89
N PHE A 74 -0.52 -14.42 18.86
CA PHE A 74 -0.53 -15.88 18.65
C PHE A 74 0.75 -16.58 19.14
N PHE A 75 1.86 -15.85 19.30
CA PHE A 75 3.15 -16.42 19.66
C PHE A 75 3.79 -15.80 20.90
N ASN A 76 3.14 -14.82 21.54
CA ASN A 76 3.55 -14.26 22.84
C ASN A 76 5.01 -13.72 22.86
N PHE A 77 5.46 -13.19 21.72
CA PHE A 77 6.77 -12.55 21.57
C PHE A 77 6.89 -11.26 22.37
#